data_AF-A0A559UUD2-F1
#
_entry.id   AF-A0A559UUD2-F1
#
_cell.length_a   1.000
_cell.length_b   1.000
_cell.length_c   1.000
_cell.angle_alpha   90.00
_cell.angle_beta   90.00
_cell.angle_gamma   90.00
#
_symmetry.space_group_name_H-M   'P 1'
#
loop_
_entity.id
_entity.type
_entity.pdbx_description
1 polymer ?
#
loop_
_entity_poly.entity_id
_entity_poly.type
_entity_poly.pdbx_seq_one_letter_code
_entity_poly.pdbx_strand_id
1 'polypeptide(L)'
;MSDTKGGLSAIVTYAAVLARAAAYGIRAANTKRAVERLKSRFDDRAASARYMSEAMTVLDVDEPTTTAYMEVATLSEAMSANVGTIVSASDTLSTVAQGLADETTAQHGRMADANRTHHVQMADRRFIKPEQ
;
A
#
# COMPACT_ATOMS: atom_id res chain seq x y z
N MET A 1 -31.07 -5.78 -36.00
CA MET A 1 -30.60 -4.59 -35.26
C MET A 1 -31.70 -4.28 -34.24
N SER A 2 -31.54 -4.41 -32.94
CA SER A 2 -30.41 -4.02 -32.09
C SER A 2 -30.39 -4.86 -30.81
N ASP A 3 -29.20 -5.28 -30.40
CA ASP A 3 -28.93 -6.02 -29.17
C ASP A 3 -29.30 -5.20 -27.92
N THR A 4 -30.15 -5.77 -27.05
CA THR A 4 -30.34 -5.31 -25.68
C THR A 4 -29.19 -5.80 -24.79
N LYS A 5 -28.01 -5.19 -24.95
CA LYS A 5 -26.96 -5.19 -23.93
C LYS A 5 -27.26 -4.11 -22.89
N GLY A 6 -28.28 -4.35 -22.07
CA GLY A 6 -28.66 -3.50 -20.94
C GLY A 6 -27.82 -3.85 -19.71
N GLY A 7 -27.02 -2.90 -19.25
CA GLY A 7 -25.92 -3.09 -18.31
C GLY A 7 -26.27 -3.77 -16.98
N LEU A 8 -25.44 -4.74 -16.62
CA LEU A 8 -25.08 -5.04 -15.24
C LEU A 8 -24.41 -3.79 -14.63
N SER A 9 -25.21 -2.78 -14.31
CA SER A 9 -24.84 -1.80 -13.29
C SER A 9 -24.82 -2.57 -11.97
N ALA A 10 -23.66 -3.16 -11.65
CA ALA A 10 -23.46 -3.84 -10.39
C ALA A 10 -23.73 -2.82 -9.29
N ILE A 11 -24.85 -2.98 -8.57
CA ILE A 11 -25.14 -2.21 -7.36
C ILE A 11 -23.97 -2.49 -6.42
N VAL A 12 -23.03 -1.55 -6.36
CA VAL A 12 -21.89 -1.62 -5.45
C VAL A 12 -22.47 -1.38 -4.06
N THR A 13 -22.84 -2.47 -3.38
CA THR A 13 -23.35 -2.40 -2.02
C THR A 13 -22.22 -1.94 -1.10
N TYR A 14 -22.57 -1.22 -0.03
CA TYR A 14 -21.61 -0.75 0.98
C TYR A 14 -20.70 -1.89 1.48
N ALA A 15 -21.26 -3.10 1.64
CA ALA A 15 -20.51 -4.31 1.98
C ALA A 15 -19.46 -4.69 0.91
N ALA A 16 -19.77 -4.53 -0.38
CA ALA A 16 -18.81 -4.76 -1.46
C ALA A 16 -17.67 -3.74 -1.45
N VAL A 17 -17.94 -2.47 -1.11
CA VAL A 17 -16.90 -1.45 -0.93
C VAL A 17 -15.99 -1.81 0.25
N LEU A 18 -16.58 -2.18 1.39
CA LEU A 18 -15.86 -2.59 2.61
C LEU A 18 -15.00 -3.84 2.37
N ALA A 19 -15.55 -4.86 1.72
CA ALA A 19 -14.81 -6.08 1.38
C ALA A 19 -13.64 -5.76 0.43
N ARG A 20 -13.86 -4.87 -0.54
CA ARG A 20 -12.79 -4.43 -1.46
C ARG A 20 -11.70 -3.66 -0.73
N ALA A 21 -12.07 -2.76 0.20
CA ALA A 21 -11.13 -2.03 1.04
C ALA A 21 -10.31 -2.97 1.94
N ALA A 22 -10.95 -3.96 2.58
CA ALA A 22 -10.26 -4.98 3.37
C ALA A 22 -9.26 -5.80 2.51
N ALA A 23 -9.67 -6.20 1.30
CA ALA A 23 -8.79 -6.90 0.36
C ALA A 23 -7.61 -6.04 -0.13
N TYR A 24 -7.78 -4.71 -0.23
CA TYR A 24 -6.66 -3.80 -0.48
C TYR A 24 -5.73 -3.68 0.73
N GLY A 25 -6.26 -3.61 1.95
CA GLY A 25 -5.47 -3.60 3.18
C GLY A 25 -4.59 -4.85 3.33
N ILE A 26 -5.16 -6.04 3.09
CA ILE A 26 -4.41 -7.31 3.13
C ILE A 26 -3.31 -7.34 2.07
N ARG A 27 -3.61 -6.91 0.84
CA ARG A 27 -2.61 -6.84 -0.24
C ARG A 27 -1.49 -5.88 0.11
N ALA A 28 -1.81 -4.68 0.62
CA ALA A 28 -0.81 -3.71 1.05
C ALA A 28 0.10 -4.28 2.16
N ALA A 29 -0.46 -4.95 3.17
CA ALA A 29 0.31 -5.56 4.25
C ALA A 29 1.25 -6.69 3.75
N ASN A 30 0.77 -7.52 2.82
CA ASN A 30 1.60 -8.56 2.20
C ASN A 30 2.72 -7.97 1.35
N THR A 31 2.44 -6.92 0.58
CA THR A 31 3.45 -6.19 -0.18
C THR A 31 4.49 -5.56 0.74
N LYS A 32 4.08 -4.90 1.83
CA LYS A 32 5.01 -4.34 2.83
C LYS A 32 5.97 -5.40 3.37
N ARG A 33 5.43 -6.55 3.81
CA ARG A 33 6.25 -7.67 4.28
C ARG A 33 7.21 -8.20 3.22
N ALA A 34 6.77 -8.28 1.96
CA ALA A 34 7.63 -8.70 0.86
C ALA A 34 8.79 -7.71 0.62
N VAL A 35 8.50 -6.41 0.69
CA VAL A 35 9.48 -5.33 0.55
C VAL A 35 10.47 -5.31 1.74
N GLU A 36 10.01 -5.53 2.97
CA GLU A 36 10.87 -5.65 4.15
C GLU A 36 11.82 -6.86 4.06
N ARG A 37 11.33 -8.01 3.58
CA ARG A 37 12.20 -9.18 3.31
C ARG A 37 13.25 -8.88 2.24
N LEU A 38 12.87 -8.09 1.25
CA LEU A 38 13.77 -7.69 0.17
C LEU A 38 14.86 -6.74 0.69
N LYS A 39 14.52 -5.83 1.62
CA LYS A 39 15.50 -5.03 2.37
C LYS A 39 16.51 -5.92 3.10
N SER A 40 16.02 -6.88 3.90
CA SER A 40 16.88 -7.82 4.64
C SER A 40 17.86 -8.55 3.73
N ARG A 41 17.40 -9.01 2.55
CA ARG A 41 18.27 -9.68 1.58
C ARG A 41 19.38 -8.77 1.03
N PHE A 42 19.10 -7.48 0.84
CA PHE A 42 20.13 -6.53 0.41
C PHE A 42 21.10 -6.23 1.54
N ASP A 43 20.63 -6.09 2.78
CA ASP A 43 21.49 -5.93 3.96
C ASP A 43 22.42 -7.15 4.13
N ASP A 44 21.87 -8.37 4.03
CA ASP A 44 22.64 -9.61 4.12
C ASP A 44 23.68 -9.72 3.00
N ARG A 45 23.31 -9.34 1.76
CA ARG A 45 24.22 -9.33 0.62
C ARG A 45 25.33 -8.31 0.80
N ALA A 46 25.03 -7.12 1.33
CA ALA A 46 26.02 -6.10 1.61
C ALA A 46 27.03 -6.58 2.67
N ALA A 47 26.54 -7.16 3.77
CA ALA A 47 27.38 -7.72 4.82
C ALA A 47 28.26 -8.86 4.30
N SER A 48 27.69 -9.78 3.52
CA SER A 48 28.42 -10.90 2.93
C SER A 48 29.51 -10.42 1.96
N ALA A 49 29.22 -9.40 1.15
CA ALA A 49 30.17 -8.85 0.20
C ALA A 49 31.33 -8.10 0.89
N ARG A 50 31.04 -7.36 1.98
CA ARG A 50 32.10 -6.77 2.83
C ARG A 50 32.99 -7.83 3.43
N TYR A 51 32.40 -8.85 4.04
CA TYR A 51 33.16 -9.93 4.66
C TYR A 51 34.08 -10.63 3.64
N MET A 52 33.58 -10.88 2.43
CA MET A 52 34.40 -11.48 1.36
C MET A 52 35.52 -10.54 0.91
N SER A 53 35.25 -9.24 0.76
CA SER A 53 36.27 -8.26 0.42
C SER A 53 37.36 -8.18 1.49
N GLU A 54 36.98 -8.08 2.77
CA GLU A 54 37.93 -8.07 3.90
C GLU A 54 38.78 -9.35 3.94
N ALA A 55 38.16 -10.52 3.73
CA ALA A 55 38.88 -11.78 3.66
C ALA A 55 39.85 -11.83 2.46
N MET A 56 39.45 -11.29 1.31
CA MET A 56 40.29 -11.19 0.12
C MET A 56 41.48 -10.24 0.33
N THR A 57 41.28 -9.12 1.02
CA THR A 57 42.37 -8.22 1.42
C THR A 57 43.36 -8.93 2.34
N VAL A 58 42.89 -9.69 3.33
CA VAL A 58 43.77 -10.45 4.24
C VAL A 58 44.54 -11.54 3.51
N LEU A 59 43.94 -12.14 2.48
CA LEU A 59 44.54 -13.19 1.65
C LEU A 59 45.38 -12.64 0.49
N ASP A 60 45.54 -11.32 0.38
CA ASP A 60 46.32 -10.63 -0.67
C ASP A 60 45.85 -11.01 -2.09
N VAL A 61 44.52 -11.17 -2.25
CA VAL A 61 43.87 -11.39 -3.55
C VAL A 61 43.95 -10.10 -4.37
N ASP A 62 43.96 -10.23 -5.70
CA ASP A 62 44.08 -9.11 -6.62
C ASP A 62 43.06 -8.00 -6.36
N GLU A 63 43.55 -6.76 -6.38
CA GLU A 63 42.79 -5.55 -6.08
C GLU A 63 41.48 -5.41 -6.89
N PRO A 64 41.42 -5.73 -8.20
CA PRO A 64 40.17 -5.65 -8.96
C PRO A 64 39.07 -6.55 -8.39
N THR A 65 39.42 -7.75 -7.96
CA THR A 65 38.45 -8.71 -7.40
C THR A 65 37.96 -8.24 -6.03
N THR A 66 38.87 -7.79 -5.16
CA THR A 66 38.54 -7.23 -3.84
C THR A 66 37.64 -6.00 -3.96
N THR A 67 37.94 -5.11 -4.92
CA THR A 67 37.17 -3.89 -5.21
C THR A 67 35.77 -4.21 -5.73
N ALA A 68 35.63 -5.21 -6.60
CA ALA A 68 34.33 -5.61 -7.13
C ALA A 68 33.36 -6.04 -6.02
N TYR A 69 33.83 -6.73 -4.97
CA TYR A 69 32.99 -7.08 -3.83
C TYR A 69 32.60 -5.85 -2.98
N MET A 70 33.50 -4.88 -2.82
CA MET A 70 33.18 -3.60 -2.18
C MET A 70 32.12 -2.80 -2.96
N GLU A 71 32.18 -2.83 -4.29
CA GLU A 71 31.14 -2.21 -5.14
C GLU A 71 29.79 -2.90 -4.97
N VAL A 72 29.77 -4.24 -4.93
CA VAL A 72 28.54 -5.01 -4.65
C VAL A 72 27.97 -4.67 -3.28
N ALA A 73 28.82 -4.50 -2.26
CA ALA A 73 28.38 -4.07 -0.94
C ALA A 73 27.71 -2.70 -1.00
N THR A 74 28.40 -1.72 -1.60
CA THR A 74 27.91 -0.33 -1.75
C THR A 74 26.58 -0.26 -2.51
N LEU A 75 26.48 -1.00 -3.62
CA LEU A 75 25.24 -1.07 -4.41
C LEU A 75 24.10 -1.70 -3.60
N SER A 76 24.38 -2.76 -2.84
CA SER A 76 23.37 -3.45 -2.02
C SER A 76 22.86 -2.55 -0.89
N GLU A 77 23.73 -1.75 -0.26
CA GLU A 77 23.31 -0.76 0.73
C GLU A 77 22.45 0.35 0.14
N ALA A 78 22.83 0.88 -1.02
CA ALA A 78 22.02 1.89 -1.71
C ALA A 78 20.62 1.35 -2.05
N MET A 79 20.53 0.09 -2.47
CA MET A 79 19.23 -0.56 -2.71
C MET A 79 18.43 -0.78 -1.42
N SER A 80 19.08 -1.19 -0.32
CA SER A 80 18.42 -1.31 0.98
C SER A 80 17.86 0.03 1.48
N ALA A 81 18.63 1.12 1.33
CA ALA A 81 18.20 2.46 1.71
C ALA A 81 16.99 2.95 0.89
N ASN A 82 17.01 2.70 -0.43
CA ASN A 82 15.87 3.00 -1.30
C ASN A 82 14.61 2.23 -0.88
N VAL A 83 14.76 0.93 -0.58
CA VAL A 83 13.67 0.10 -0.08
C VAL A 83 13.14 0.61 1.26
N GLY A 84 14.03 1.03 2.17
CA GLY A 84 13.65 1.67 3.44
C GLY A 84 12.79 2.92 3.24
N THR A 85 13.13 3.76 2.26
CA THR A 85 12.36 4.97 1.91
C THR A 85 10.97 4.62 1.36
N ILE A 86 10.84 3.55 0.58
CA ILE A 86 9.54 3.08 0.07
C ILE A 86 8.65 2.60 1.22
N VAL A 87 9.22 1.85 2.18
CA VAL A 87 8.47 1.37 3.34
C VAL A 87 7.99 2.54 4.21
N SER A 88 8.83 3.53 4.49
CA SER A 88 8.44 4.69 5.29
C SER A 88 7.38 5.56 4.60
N ALA A 89 7.48 5.74 3.27
CA ALA A 89 6.44 6.42 2.49
C ALA A 89 5.10 5.65 2.51
N SER A 90 5.15 4.32 2.42
CA SER A 90 3.97 3.46 2.56
C SER A 90 3.30 3.58 3.93
N ASP A 91 4.09 3.71 4.99
CA ASP A 91 3.57 3.88 6.36
C ASP A 91 2.92 5.25 6.55
N THR A 92 3.50 6.29 5.96
CA THR A 92 2.92 7.63 5.92
C THR A 92 1.57 7.62 5.20
N LEU A 93 1.49 7.00 4.01
CA LEU A 93 0.24 6.87 3.26
C LEU A 93 -0.83 6.08 4.03
N SER A 94 -0.42 5.03 4.75
CA SER A 94 -1.34 4.24 5.58
C SER A 94 -1.93 5.06 6.73
N THR A 95 -1.09 5.89 7.37
CA THR A 95 -1.52 6.80 8.44
C THR A 95 -2.48 7.86 7.92
N VAL A 96 -2.18 8.47 6.77
CA VAL A 96 -3.08 9.45 6.12
C VAL A 96 -4.41 8.81 5.74
N ALA A 97 -4.40 7.58 5.22
CA ALA A 97 -5.61 6.84 4.87
C ALA A 97 -6.49 6.54 6.10
N GLN A 98 -5.89 6.20 7.24
CA GLN A 98 -6.61 6.04 8.52
C GLN A 98 -7.25 7.36 8.95
N GLY A 99 -6.50 8.46 8.94
CA GLY A 99 -7.04 9.78 9.29
C GLY A 99 -8.21 10.21 8.37
N LEU A 100 -8.13 9.90 7.07
CA LEU A 100 -9.21 10.15 6.12
C LEU A 100 -10.45 9.30 6.42
N ALA A 101 -10.27 8.03 6.80
CA ALA A 101 -11.37 7.14 7.17
C ALA A 101 -12.09 7.61 8.44
N ASP A 102 -11.33 8.08 9.44
CA ASP A 102 -11.87 8.63 10.68
C ASP A 102 -12.68 9.91 10.41
N GLU A 103 -12.13 10.82 9.60
CA GLU A 103 -12.84 12.06 9.22
C GLU A 103 -14.11 11.75 8.40
N THR A 104 -14.05 10.79 7.47
CA THR A 104 -15.23 10.36 6.71
C THR A 104 -16.31 9.80 7.64
N THR A 105 -15.91 9.00 8.62
CA THR A 105 -16.83 8.42 9.62
C THR A 105 -17.45 9.51 10.49
N ALA A 106 -16.65 10.50 10.92
CA ALA A 106 -17.14 11.66 11.66
C ALA A 106 -18.14 12.49 10.84
N GLN A 107 -17.86 12.75 9.56
CA GLN A 107 -18.78 13.47 8.66
C GLN A 107 -20.09 12.69 8.45
N HIS A 108 -20.02 11.37 8.28
CA HIS A 108 -21.21 10.53 8.18
C HIS A 108 -22.04 10.57 9.46
N GLY A 109 -21.40 10.55 10.64
CA GLY A 109 -22.06 10.73 11.93
C GLY A 109 -22.77 12.08 12.01
N ARG A 110 -22.07 13.18 11.67
CA ARG A 110 -22.65 14.53 11.59
C ARG A 110 -23.84 14.60 10.63
N MET A 111 -23.77 13.97 9.46
CA MET A 111 -24.89 13.89 8.53
C MET A 111 -26.07 13.08 9.07
N ALA A 112 -25.82 11.95 9.75
CA ALA A 112 -26.86 11.16 10.38
C ALA A 112 -27.58 11.93 11.50
N ASP A 113 -26.84 12.68 12.31
CA ASP A 113 -27.41 13.53 13.36
C ASP A 113 -28.15 14.74 12.80
N ALA A 114 -27.63 15.37 11.73
CA ALA A 114 -28.34 16.43 11.01
C ALA A 114 -29.67 15.92 10.42
N ASN A 115 -29.69 14.71 9.84
CA ASN A 115 -30.92 14.07 9.34
C ASN A 115 -31.91 13.71 10.45
N ARG A 116 -31.42 13.41 11.66
CA ARG A 116 -32.29 13.12 12.81
C ARG A 116 -32.91 14.38 13.40
N THR A 117 -32.21 15.51 13.34
CA THR A 117 -32.58 16.77 14.01
C THR A 117 -33.30 17.78 13.09
N HIS A 118 -33.11 17.69 11.78
CA HIS A 118 -33.86 18.49 10.81
C HIS A 118 -34.99 17.66 10.17
N HIS A 119 -36.23 18.17 10.21
CA HIS A 119 -37.38 17.67 9.44
C HIS A 119 -37.26 17.94 7.93
N VAL A 120 -36.08 17.79 7.34
CA VAL A 120 -35.98 17.76 5.88
C VAL A 120 -36.32 16.35 5.47
N GLN A 121 -37.46 16.17 4.79
CA GLN A 121 -37.75 14.96 4.03
C GLN A 121 -36.59 14.77 3.04
N MET A 122 -35.59 13.96 3.41
CA MET A 122 -34.75 13.27 2.44
C MET A 122 -35.71 12.70 1.42
N ALA A 123 -35.64 13.20 0.17
CA ALA A 123 -36.61 12.94 -0.89
C ALA A 123 -37.16 11.53 -0.74
N ASP A 124 -38.45 11.47 -0.40
CA ASP A 124 -39.17 10.23 -0.09
C ASP A 124 -38.81 9.19 -1.16
N ARG A 125 -38.63 7.92 -0.80
CA ARG A 125 -38.21 6.83 -1.71
C ARG A 125 -39.05 6.74 -3.01
N ARG A 126 -40.19 7.45 -3.06
CA ARG A 126 -41.03 7.70 -4.23
C ARG A 126 -40.35 8.49 -5.35
N PHE A 127 -39.38 9.37 -5.06
CA PHE A 127 -38.61 10.08 -6.11
C PHE A 127 -37.56 9.19 -6.80
N ILE A 128 -37.17 8.07 -6.18
CA ILE A 128 -36.14 7.14 -6.70
C ILE A 128 -36.77 5.92 -7.39
N LYS A 129 -38.08 5.69 -7.22
CA LYS A 129 -38.81 4.70 -8.00
C LYS A 129 -39.59 5.41 -9.11
N PRO A 130 -39.27 5.18 -10.40
CA PRO A 130 -40.23 5.52 -11.44
C PRO A 130 -41.47 4.66 -11.20
N GLU A 131 -42.62 5.31 -11.04
CA GLU A 131 -43.92 4.64 -11.03
C GLU A 131 -44.08 3.85 -12.34
N GLN A 132 -44.73 2.70 -12.22
CA GLN A 132 -45.08 1.83 -13.36
C GLN A 132 -45.95 2.56 -14.37
#